data_AF-A0A630L1Z7-F1
#
_entry.id   AF-A0A630L1Z7-F1
#
_cell.length_a   1.000
_cell.length_b   1.000
_cell.length_c   1.000
_cell.angle_alpha   90.00
_cell.angle_beta   90.00
_cell.angle_gamma   90.00
#
_symmetry.space_group_name_H-M   'P 1'
#
loop_
_entity.id
_entity.type
_entity.pdbx_description
1 polymer ?
#
loop_
_entity_poly.entity_id
_entity_poly.type
_entity_poly.pdbx_seq_one_letter_code
_entity_poly.pdbx_strand_id
1 'polypeptide(L)' 'MNNLMVIDGIEVRRDAHGRYCLNDLHRAAGGEQKYRPKYWLDNKQTRELIEQLFTEGGIP' A
#
# COMPACT_ATOMS: atom_id res chain seq x y z
N MET A 1 14.39 10.23 -15.84
CA MET A 1 14.56 10.97 -14.56
C MET A 1 13.84 10.20 -13.47
N ASN A 2 14.52 9.86 -12.37
CA ASN A 2 13.85 9.30 -11.19
C ASN A 2 13.32 10.46 -10.35
N ASN A 3 12.00 10.69 -10.37
CA ASN A 3 11.40 11.71 -9.51
C ASN A 3 11.38 11.21 -8.07
N LEU A 4 12.06 11.96 -7.20
CA LEU A 4 12.02 11.76 -5.76
C LEU A 4 10.60 12.05 -5.25
N MET A 5 10.03 11.12 -4.47
CA MET A 5 8.76 11.35 -3.78
C MET A 5 9.03 11.49 -2.28
N VAL A 6 8.54 12.59 -1.70
CA VAL A 6 8.66 12.88 -0.28
C VAL A 6 7.26 13.19 0.26
N ILE A 7 6.86 12.51 1.32
CA ILE A 7 5.60 12.75 2.03
C ILE A 7 5.95 13.04 3.49
N ASP A 8 5.58 14.21 3.98
CA ASP A 8 5.86 14.64 5.37
C ASP A 8 7.33 14.44 5.79
N GLY A 9 8.26 14.83 4.92
CA GLY A 9 9.71 14.67 5.14
C GLY A 9 10.23 13.23 5.01
N ILE A 10 9.37 12.25 4.74
CA ILE A 10 9.76 10.86 4.53
C ILE A 10 9.94 10.59 3.04
N GLU A 11 11.16 10.23 2.66
CA GLU A 11 11.46 9.74 1.31
C GLU A 11 10.80 8.38 1.07
N VAL A 12 10.11 8.27 -0.06
CA VAL A 12 9.52 7.01 -0.54
C VAL A 12 10.35 6.47 -1.68
N ARG A 13 11.11 5.42 -1.40
CA ARG A 13 12.02 4.80 -2.37
C ARG A 13 11.26 4.10 -3.48
N ARG A 14 11.90 3.99 -4.64
CA ARG A 14 11.48 3.14 -5.74
C ARG A 14 12.54 2.09 -6.05
N ASP A 15 12.10 0.93 -6.51
CA ASP A 15 13.00 -0.09 -7.03
C ASP A 15 13.39 0.17 -8.51
N ALA A 16 14.22 -0.72 -9.07
CA ALA A 16 14.65 -0.65 -10.46
C ALA A 16 13.49 -0.75 -11.48
N HIS A 17 12.33 -1.26 -11.07
CA HIS A 17 11.14 -1.36 -11.89
C HIS A 17 10.19 -0.16 -11.69
N GLY A 18 10.59 0.83 -10.88
CA GLY A 18 9.80 2.03 -10.61
C GLY A 18 8.67 1.82 -9.59
N ARG A 19 8.61 0.69 -8.89
CA ARG A 19 7.59 0.40 -7.87
C ARG A 19 7.97 1.05 -6.54
N TYR A 20 7.01 1.63 -5.85
CA TYR A 20 7.24 2.29 -4.56
C TYR A 20 7.43 1.31 -3.40
N CYS A 21 8.28 1.68 -2.44
CA CYS A 21 8.49 0.94 -1.22
C CYS A 21 7.29 1.09 -0.28
N LEU A 22 6.53 0.01 -0.12
CA LEU A 22 5.34 -0.02 0.73
C LEU A 22 5.62 0.29 2.21
N ASN A 23 6.81 -0.07 2.71
CA ASN A 23 7.22 0.25 4.08
C ASN A 23 7.45 1.75 4.28
N ASP A 24 8.00 2.45 3.28
CA ASP A 24 8.20 3.89 3.38
C ASP A 24 6.85 4.63 3.31
N LEU A 25 5.92 4.14 2.48
CA LEU A 25 4.53 4.64 2.43
C LEU A 25 3.82 4.46 3.78
N HIS A 26 3.96 3.29 4.42
CA HIS A 26 3.42 3.04 5.76
C HIS A 26 3.99 4.00 6.80
N ARG A 27 5.31 4.24 6.76
CA ARG A 27 5.97 5.19 7.66
C ARG A 27 5.46 6.62 7.43
N ALA A 28 5.34 7.03 6.17
CA ALA A 28 4.80 8.33 5.78
C ALA A 28 3.34 8.55 6.21
N ALA A 29 2.55 7.47 6.29
CA ALA A 29 1.17 7.50 6.76
C ALA A 29 1.03 7.47 8.30
N GLY A 30 2.12 7.66 9.05
CA GLY A 30 2.11 7.70 10.52
C GLY A 30 2.48 6.39 11.21
N GLY A 31 2.77 5.32 10.46
CA GLY A 31 3.46 4.13 11.00
C GLY A 31 2.67 3.26 11.99
N GLU A 32 1.35 3.45 12.14
CA GLU A 32 0.55 2.71 13.11
C GLU A 32 0.60 1.19 12.87
N GLN A 33 0.69 0.41 13.96
CA GLN A 33 0.84 -1.05 13.89
C GLN A 33 -0.33 -1.75 13.15
N LYS A 34 -1.56 -1.28 13.36
CA LYS A 34 -2.78 -1.82 12.69
C LYS A 34 -2.76 -1.66 11.16
N TYR A 35 -1.94 -0.73 10.64
CA TYR A 35 -1.83 -0.47 9.20
C TYR A 35 -0.54 -1.03 8.60
N ARG A 36 0.20 -1.89 9.32
CA ARG A 36 1.43 -2.48 8.78
C ARG A 36 1.13 -3.30 7.51
N PRO A 37 1.98 -3.22 6.48
CA PRO A 37 1.79 -3.96 5.22
C PRO A 37 1.57 -5.45 5.38
N LYS A 38 2.22 -6.09 6.36
CA LYS A 38 2.06 -7.53 6.63
C LYS A 38 0.64 -7.94 7.01
N TYR A 39 -0.17 -7.01 7.52
CA TYR A 39 -1.57 -7.24 7.89
C TYR A 39 -2.53 -6.86 6.76
N TRP A 40 -2.03 -6.51 5.56
CA TRP A 40 -2.89 -6.04 4.49
C TRP A 40 -3.99 -7.04 4.11
N LEU A 41 -3.65 -8.34 4.03
CA LEU A 41 -4.63 -9.41 3.76
C LEU A 41 -5.52 -9.73 4.96
N ASP A 42 -5.06 -9.45 6.18
CA ASP A 42 -5.86 -9.63 7.40
C ASP A 42 -6.83 -8.47 7.64
N ASN A 43 -6.59 -7.32 6.99
CA ASN A 43 -7.42 -6.14 7.15
C ASN A 43 -8.84 -6.41 6.67
N LYS A 44 -9.83 -6.12 7.52
CA LYS A 44 -11.24 -6.33 7.23
C LYS A 44 -11.68 -5.69 5.91
N GLN A 45 -11.28 -4.44 5.67
CA GLN A 45 -11.62 -3.71 4.45
C GLN A 45 -11.00 -4.36 3.20
N THR A 46 -9.76 -4.83 3.28
CA THR A 46 -9.13 -5.58 2.16
C THR A 46 -9.90 -6.87 1.87
N ARG A 47 -10.31 -7.60 2.91
CA ARG A 47 -11.07 -8.85 2.75
C ARG A 47 -12.44 -8.60 2.13
N GLU A 48 -13.16 -7.58 2.62
CA GLU A 48 -14.44 -7.15 2.06
C GLU A 48 -14.30 -6.76 0.59
N LEU A 49 -13.27 -5.98 0.24
CA LEU A 49 -13.01 -5.61 -1.15
C LEU A 49 -12.72 -6.83 -2.03
N ILE A 50 -11.91 -7.78 -1.55
CA ILE A 50 -11.63 -9.02 -2.27
C ILE A 50 -12.92 -9.81 -2.51
N GLU A 51 -13.77 -9.96 -1.49
CA GLU A 51 -15.05 -10.65 -1.59
C GLU A 51 -16.00 -9.97 -2.60
N GLN A 52 -16.05 -8.64 -2.59
CA GLN A 52 -16.81 -7.86 -3.58
C GLN A 52 -16.31 -8.13 -5.00
N LEU A 53 -14.99 -8.16 -5.23
CA LEU A 53 -14.41 -8.44 -6.56
C LEU A 53 -14.82 -9.82 -7.09
N PHE A 54 -14.94 -10.83 -6.21
CA PHE A 54 -15.36 -12.18 -6.58
C PHE A 54 -16.88 -12.35 -6.74
N THR A 55 -17.68 -11.55 -6.03
CA THR A 55 -19.15 -11.72 -5.95
C THR A 55 -19.90 -10.83 -6.94
N GLU A 56 -19.45 -9.60 -7.16
CA GLU A 56 -20.17 -8.58 -7.93
C GLU A 56 -19.67 -8.47 -9.39
N GLY A 57 -18.86 -9.43 -9.87
CA GLY A 57 -18.45 -9.51 -11.29
C GLY A 57 -17.44 -8.44 -11.69
N GLY A 58 -16.37 -8.29 -10.91
CA GLY A 58 -15.51 -7.11 -10.98
C GLY A 58 -14.15 -7.23 -11.66
N ILE A 59 -13.79 -8.30 -12.37
CA ILE A 59 -12.65 -8.33 -13.33
C ILE A 59 -12.94 -9.40 -14.41
N PRO A 60 -12.93 -9.10 -15.73
CA PRO A 60 -12.80 -10.13 -16.75
C PRO A 60 -11.45 -10.86 -16.68
#